data_AF-F2UDN2-F1
#
_entry.id   AF-F2UDN2-F1
#
_cell.length_a   1.000
_cell.length_b   1.000
_cell.length_c   1.000
_cell.angle_alpha   90.00
_cell.angle_beta   90.00
_cell.angle_gamma   90.00
#
_symmetry.space_group_name_H-M   'P 1'
#
loop_
_entity.id
_entity.type
_entity.pdbx_description
1 polymer ?
#
loop_
_entity_poly.entity_id
_entity_poly.type
_entity_poly.pdbx_seq_one_letter_code
_entity_poly.pdbx_strand_id
1 'polypeptide(L)'
;MNAARGLQALVRGARSVRAVRSVHTATSRAMSHPDRMIDPTYPEVVDKSAQLKEPFGYWNSQDRRNFNDPLDEDDDIKTMWVVDEQAANGRVSPSSALLQLLGVFGLLTAVYMLAKARDPEDKKPVKSREFPLNPEAAARRS
;
A
#
# COMPACT_ATOMS: atom_id res chain seq x y z
N MET A 1 -13.70 -51.02 -57.92
CA MET A 1 -15.08 -51.08 -57.39
C MET A 1 -14.97 -50.91 -55.88
N ASN A 2 -15.19 -49.68 -55.40
CA ASN A 2 -16.35 -49.25 -54.60
C ASN A 2 -16.09 -49.49 -53.09
N ALA A 3 -15.75 -48.47 -52.30
CA ALA A 3 -16.57 -47.35 -51.78
C ALA A 3 -17.27 -47.68 -50.46
N ALA A 4 -17.02 -46.83 -49.44
CA ALA A 4 -17.91 -46.38 -48.34
C ALA A 4 -17.08 -46.18 -47.05
N ARG A 5 -16.89 -44.94 -46.57
CA ARG A 5 -17.77 -44.24 -45.60
C ARG A 5 -17.95 -45.10 -44.34
N GLY A 6 -17.40 -44.79 -43.18
CA GLY A 6 -17.32 -43.49 -42.50
C GLY A 6 -18.08 -43.62 -41.19
N LEU A 7 -17.47 -43.27 -40.06
CA LEU A 7 -18.16 -42.95 -38.80
C LEU A 7 -17.13 -42.39 -37.82
N GLN A 8 -17.03 -41.06 -37.78
CA GLN A 8 -16.36 -40.35 -36.70
C GLN A 8 -17.33 -40.27 -35.52
N ALA A 9 -17.01 -40.94 -34.42
CA ALA A 9 -17.75 -40.83 -33.17
C ALA A 9 -17.24 -39.61 -32.39
N LEU A 10 -18.06 -38.56 -32.36
CA LEU A 10 -17.82 -37.32 -31.64
C LEU A 10 -18.17 -37.54 -30.15
N VAL A 11 -17.17 -37.84 -29.32
CA VAL A 11 -17.36 -37.91 -27.85
C VAL A 11 -17.44 -36.49 -27.30
N ARG A 12 -18.67 -35.97 -27.21
CA ARG A 12 -19.00 -34.68 -26.63
C ARG A 12 -18.97 -34.81 -25.10
N GLY A 13 -17.79 -34.63 -24.50
CA GLY A 13 -17.63 -34.58 -23.04
C GLY A 13 -18.37 -33.38 -22.46
N ALA A 14 -19.47 -33.62 -21.75
CA ALA A 14 -20.20 -32.61 -21.01
C ALA A 14 -19.31 -32.09 -19.86
N ARG A 15 -18.85 -30.84 -19.96
CA ARG A 15 -18.21 -30.14 -18.85
C ARG A 15 -19.31 -29.72 -17.86
N SER A 16 -19.47 -30.50 -16.80
CA SER A 16 -20.29 -30.11 -15.65
C SER A 16 -19.58 -28.94 -14.94
N VAL A 17 -20.07 -27.72 -15.17
CA VAL A 17 -19.62 -26.53 -14.43
C VAL A 17 -20.34 -26.55 -13.09
N ARG A 18 -19.70 -27.11 -12.07
CA ARG A 18 -20.21 -27.06 -10.69
C ARG A 18 -20.01 -25.64 -10.17
N ALA A 19 -21.07 -24.83 -10.19
CA ALA A 19 -21.07 -23.53 -9.54
C ALA A 19 -20.96 -23.73 -8.01
N VAL A 20 -19.75 -23.52 -7.47
CA VAL A 20 -19.53 -23.45 -6.03
C VAL A 20 -19.91 -22.04 -5.60
N ARG A 21 -21.15 -21.86 -5.13
CA ARG A 21 -21.56 -20.62 -4.48
C ARG A 21 -20.99 -20.63 -3.07
N SER A 22 -19.89 -19.92 -2.83
CA SER A 22 -19.39 -19.71 -1.47
C SER A 22 -20.34 -18.75 -0.75
N VAL A 23 -21.03 -19.27 0.26
CA VAL A 23 -21.81 -18.43 1.18
C VAL A 23 -20.87 -18.09 2.33
N HIS A 24 -20.27 -16.90 2.27
CA HIS A 24 -19.45 -16.39 3.35
C HIS A 24 -20.37 -15.77 4.41
N THR A 25 -20.71 -16.54 5.43
CA THR A 25 -21.24 -15.98 6.68
C THR A 25 -20.05 -15.61 7.56
N ALA A 26 -19.65 -14.35 7.50
CA ALA A 26 -18.66 -13.80 8.43
C ALA A 26 -19.34 -13.58 9.79
N THR A 27 -19.38 -14.61 10.64
CA THR A 27 -19.61 -14.41 12.07
C THR A 27 -18.33 -13.85 12.66
N SER A 28 -18.25 -12.53 12.70
CA SER A 28 -17.16 -11.80 13.32
C SER A 28 -17.57 -11.52 14.78
N ARG A 29 -16.80 -12.03 15.74
CA ARG A 29 -17.02 -11.77 17.16
C ARG A 29 -16.63 -10.32 17.42
N ALA A 30 -17.59 -9.48 17.75
CA ALA A 30 -17.39 -8.09 18.15
C ALA A 30 -16.31 -8.01 19.24
N MET A 31 -15.27 -7.21 18.97
CA MET A 31 -14.23 -6.90 19.95
C MET A 31 -14.69 -5.62 20.64
N SER A 32 -14.97 -5.71 21.94
CA SER A 32 -15.60 -4.58 22.62
C SER A 32 -14.61 -3.46 22.85
N HIS A 33 -14.91 -2.25 22.34
CA HIS A 33 -14.11 -1.07 22.64
C HIS A 33 -14.58 -0.50 23.99
N PRO A 34 -13.74 -0.50 25.05
CA PRO A 34 -14.18 -0.10 26.39
C PRO A 34 -14.49 1.40 26.51
N ASP A 35 -14.00 2.23 25.59
CA ASP A 35 -14.06 3.70 25.65
C ASP A 35 -14.97 4.33 24.56
N ARG A 36 -15.98 3.59 24.09
CA ARG A 36 -16.92 4.10 23.07
C ARG A 36 -17.68 5.33 23.57
N MET A 37 -17.59 6.43 22.81
CA MET A 37 -18.31 7.69 23.08
C MET A 37 -19.57 7.86 22.21
N ILE A 38 -20.08 6.77 21.64
CA ILE A 38 -21.29 6.73 20.83
C ILE A 38 -22.45 6.10 21.63
N ASP A 39 -23.68 6.30 21.15
CA ASP A 39 -24.88 5.68 21.74
C ASP A 39 -24.69 4.15 21.90
N PRO A 40 -24.94 3.56 23.08
CA PRO A 40 -24.80 2.12 23.30
C PRO A 40 -25.67 1.24 22.39
N THR A 41 -26.73 1.81 21.79
CA THR A 41 -27.60 1.12 20.83
C THR A 41 -27.00 1.06 19.42
N TYR A 42 -25.96 1.86 19.13
CA TYR A 42 -25.25 1.77 17.86
C TYR A 42 -24.49 0.44 17.77
N PRO A 43 -24.66 -0.34 16.68
CA PRO A 43 -24.09 -1.66 16.56
C PRO A 43 -22.57 -1.67 16.77
N GLU A 44 -22.09 -2.62 17.57
CA GLU A 44 -20.66 -2.87 17.69
C GLU A 44 -20.25 -3.85 16.58
N VAL A 45 -19.59 -3.31 15.56
CA VAL A 45 -19.05 -4.10 14.45
C VAL A 45 -17.60 -4.48 14.73
N VAL A 46 -17.07 -5.41 13.93
CA VAL A 46 -15.67 -5.80 14.08
C VAL A 46 -14.77 -4.73 13.51
N ASP A 47 -13.91 -4.22 14.38
CA ASP A 47 -12.86 -3.24 14.10
C ASP A 47 -11.82 -3.79 13.10
N LYS A 48 -12.10 -3.62 11.81
CA LYS A 48 -11.24 -4.02 10.68
C LYS A 48 -11.46 -3.07 9.50
N SER A 49 -10.38 -2.64 8.85
CA SER A 49 -10.48 -1.87 7.61
C SER A 49 -11.20 -2.65 6.51
N ALA A 50 -11.91 -1.91 5.66
CA ALA A 50 -12.48 -2.43 4.43
C ALA A 50 -11.41 -3.06 3.51
N GLN A 51 -10.15 -2.62 3.59
CA GLN A 51 -9.07 -3.14 2.75
C GLN A 51 -8.64 -4.57 3.07
N LEU A 52 -8.88 -5.03 4.30
CA LEU A 52 -8.61 -6.40 4.72
C LEU A 52 -9.73 -7.37 4.34
N LYS A 53 -10.88 -6.86 3.88
CA LYS A 53 -11.99 -7.69 3.41
C LYS A 53 -11.63 -8.40 2.11
N GLU A 54 -12.32 -9.49 1.81
CA GLU A 54 -12.18 -10.16 0.52
C GLU A 54 -12.40 -9.18 -0.64
N PRO A 55 -11.72 -9.34 -1.78
CA PRO A 55 -11.80 -8.36 -2.87
C PRO A 55 -13.11 -8.43 -3.68
N PHE A 56 -13.91 -9.49 -3.57
CA PHE A 56 -15.06 -9.74 -4.44
C PHE A 56 -16.31 -10.18 -3.67
N GLY A 57 -17.48 -10.03 -4.30
CA GLY A 57 -18.76 -10.53 -3.77
C GLY A 57 -19.62 -9.50 -3.04
N TYR A 58 -19.32 -8.21 -3.19
CA TYR A 58 -20.02 -7.11 -2.53
C TYR A 58 -20.95 -6.37 -3.49
N TRP A 59 -22.08 -5.88 -2.97
CA TRP A 59 -22.98 -5.00 -3.72
C TRP A 59 -22.26 -3.74 -4.23
N ASN A 60 -21.51 -3.07 -3.35
CA ASN A 60 -20.53 -2.07 -3.73
C ASN A 60 -19.15 -2.73 -3.75
N SER A 61 -18.69 -3.05 -4.96
CA SER A 61 -17.40 -3.70 -5.17
C SER A 61 -16.20 -2.78 -4.90
N GLN A 62 -16.35 -1.47 -5.03
CA GLN A 62 -15.27 -0.52 -4.79
C GLN A 62 -14.99 -0.36 -3.29
N ASP A 63 -16.04 -0.22 -2.48
CA ASP A 63 -15.94 -0.05 -1.03
C ASP A 63 -15.93 -1.37 -0.24
N ARG A 64 -16.06 -2.51 -0.94
CA ARG A 64 -16.19 -3.86 -0.35
C ARG A 64 -17.28 -3.91 0.73
N ARG A 65 -18.47 -3.44 0.38
CA ARG A 65 -19.63 -3.32 1.28
C ARG A 65 -20.93 -3.78 0.64
N ASN A 66 -21.80 -4.42 1.43
CA ASN A 66 -23.14 -4.77 1.02
C ASN A 66 -24.17 -3.71 1.42
N PHE A 67 -25.30 -3.71 0.73
CA PHE A 67 -26.44 -2.86 1.08
C PHE A 67 -26.95 -3.25 2.48
N ASN A 68 -27.18 -2.25 3.35
CA ASN A 68 -27.57 -2.40 4.76
C ASN A 68 -26.52 -3.04 5.70
N ASP A 69 -25.25 -3.16 5.29
CA ASP A 69 -24.20 -3.51 6.25
C ASP A 69 -24.10 -2.39 7.32
N PRO A 70 -24.03 -2.73 8.62
CA PRO A 70 -23.81 -1.75 9.66
C PRO A 70 -22.45 -1.08 9.47
N LEU A 71 -22.42 0.22 9.72
CA LEU A 71 -21.22 1.03 9.62
C LEU A 71 -20.45 0.99 10.93
N ASP A 72 -19.12 1.03 10.85
CA ASP A 72 -18.31 1.20 12.04
C ASP A 72 -18.35 2.66 12.50
N GLU A 73 -18.07 2.90 13.77
CA GLU A 73 -17.99 4.27 14.32
C GLU A 73 -16.84 5.07 13.70
N ASP A 74 -15.68 4.43 13.49
CA ASP A 74 -14.52 5.03 12.82
C ASP A 74 -14.44 4.62 11.34
N ASP A 75 -15.60 4.46 10.70
CA ASP A 75 -15.64 4.03 9.30
C ASP A 75 -14.89 4.97 8.38
N ASP A 76 -14.87 6.27 8.69
CA ASP A 76 -14.16 7.31 7.92
C ASP A 76 -12.68 6.96 7.71
N ILE A 77 -11.98 6.52 8.76
CA ILE A 77 -10.57 6.11 8.72
C ILE A 77 -10.42 4.68 8.20
N LYS A 78 -11.39 3.81 8.48
CA LYS A 78 -11.39 2.38 8.09
C LYS A 78 -11.94 2.11 6.69
N THR A 79 -12.28 3.17 5.94
CA THR A 79 -12.69 3.06 4.54
C THR A 79 -11.55 2.56 3.64
N MET A 80 -11.90 2.20 2.40
CA MET A 80 -10.93 1.94 1.34
C MET A 80 -10.09 3.18 0.94
N TRP A 81 -10.47 4.38 1.39
CA TRP A 81 -10.03 5.65 0.80
C TRP A 81 -8.99 6.42 1.62
N VAL A 82 -8.78 6.10 2.90
CA VAL A 82 -7.94 6.90 3.78
C VAL A 82 -6.57 6.28 4.01
N VAL A 83 -6.49 5.21 4.79
CA VAL A 83 -5.21 4.59 5.16
C VAL A 83 -5.05 3.25 4.44
N ASP A 84 -3.91 3.03 3.78
CA ASP A 84 -3.52 1.70 3.32
C ASP A 84 -3.02 0.85 4.50
N GLU A 85 -3.88 -0.01 5.05
CA GLU A 85 -3.55 -0.88 6.17
C GLU A 85 -2.63 -2.04 5.73
N GLN A 86 -2.75 -2.49 4.48
CA GLN A 86 -2.03 -3.66 3.99
C GLN A 86 -0.75 -3.30 3.24
N ALA A 87 0.11 -2.52 3.89
CA ALA A 87 1.41 -2.12 3.37
C ALA A 87 2.22 -3.33 2.86
N ALA A 88 2.64 -3.28 1.60
CA ALA A 88 3.39 -4.33 0.91
C ALA A 88 2.73 -5.73 0.96
N ASN A 89 1.40 -5.82 0.94
CA ASN A 89 0.63 -7.07 1.03
C ASN A 89 0.94 -7.87 2.33
N GLY A 90 1.26 -7.18 3.42
CA GLY A 90 1.62 -7.83 4.70
C GLY A 90 2.98 -8.53 4.68
N ARG A 91 3.81 -8.32 3.66
CA ARG A 91 5.15 -8.92 3.57
C ARG A 91 6.17 -8.27 4.50
N VAL A 92 5.96 -7.01 4.85
CA VAL A 92 6.90 -6.22 5.64
C VAL A 92 6.16 -5.60 6.81
N SER A 93 6.61 -5.89 8.02
CA SER A 93 6.10 -5.23 9.23
C SER A 93 6.51 -3.75 9.21
N PRO A 94 5.66 -2.82 9.69
CA PRO A 94 5.98 -1.38 9.74
C PRO A 94 7.31 -1.06 10.43
N SER A 95 7.64 -1.77 11.52
CA SER A 95 8.91 -1.61 12.24
C SER A 95 10.12 -1.99 11.38
N SER A 96 10.05 -3.13 10.67
CA SER A 96 11.10 -3.54 9.74
C SER A 96 11.27 -2.55 8.58
N ALA A 97 10.18 -2.03 8.02
CA ALA A 97 10.25 -1.00 6.97
C ALA A 97 10.95 0.26 7.47
N LEU A 98 10.61 0.74 8.68
CA LEU A 98 11.25 1.90 9.28
C LEU A 98 12.75 1.66 9.55
N LEU A 99 13.11 0.50 10.09
CA LEU A 99 14.51 0.16 10.36
C LEU A 99 15.33 0.07 9.07
N GLN A 100 14.77 -0.51 8.00
CA GLN A 100 15.43 -0.58 6.70
C GLN A 100 15.61 0.83 6.11
N LEU A 101 14.58 1.68 6.20
CA LEU A 101 14.65 3.07 5.73
C LEU A 101 15.74 3.86 6.47
N LEU A 102 15.75 3.78 7.80
CA LEU A 102 16.77 4.42 8.64
C LEU A 102 18.17 3.85 8.37
N GLY A 103 18.28 2.54 8.14
CA GLY A 103 19.54 1.89 7.80
C GLY A 103 20.12 2.41 6.48
N VAL A 104 19.30 2.54 5.44
CA VAL A 104 19.74 3.06 4.14
C VAL A 104 20.15 4.54 4.25
N PHE A 105 19.32 5.38 4.86
CA PHE A 105 19.68 6.80 5.03
C PHE A 105 20.91 6.97 5.94
N GLY A 106 20.98 6.21 7.03
CA GLY A 106 22.14 6.21 7.93
C GLY A 106 23.42 5.81 7.21
N LEU A 107 23.38 4.76 6.39
CA LEU A 107 24.52 4.33 5.59
C LEU A 107 24.93 5.40 4.57
N LEU A 108 23.97 5.96 3.83
CA LEU A 108 24.24 7.02 2.85
C LEU A 108 24.88 8.24 3.52
N THR A 109 24.34 8.68 4.65
CA THR A 109 24.91 9.79 5.42
C THR A 109 26.30 9.47 5.93
N ALA A 110 26.55 8.26 6.43
CA ALA A 110 27.87 7.85 6.91
C ALA A 110 28.91 7.86 5.78
N VAL A 111 28.57 7.30 4.61
CA VAL A 111 29.44 7.29 3.43
C VAL A 111 29.72 8.71 2.96
N TYR A 112 28.69 9.56 2.89
CA TYR A 112 28.85 10.97 2.50
C TYR A 112 29.78 11.73 3.46
N MET A 113 29.59 11.56 4.77
CA MET A 113 30.43 12.21 5.78
C MET A 113 31.87 11.71 5.72
N LEU A 114 32.08 10.41 5.49
CA LEU A 114 33.42 9.84 5.29
C LEU A 114 34.08 10.39 4.03
N ALA A 115 33.37 10.44 2.91
CA ALA A 115 33.88 11.00 1.65
C ALA A 115 34.28 12.47 1.83
N LYS A 116 33.38 13.28 2.42
CA LYS A 116 33.66 14.69 2.73
C LYS A 116 34.86 14.88 3.65
N ALA A 117 35.05 14.01 4.65
CA ALA A 117 36.21 14.07 5.54
C ALA A 117 37.53 13.67 4.85
N ARG A 118 37.47 12.87 3.77
CA ARG A 118 38.66 12.39 3.04
C ARG A 118 39.07 13.30 1.88
N ASP A 119 38.15 14.10 1.35
CA ASP A 119 38.37 15.12 0.31
C ASP A 119 38.35 16.55 0.88
N PRO A 120 39.37 17.00 1.64
CA PRO A 120 39.51 18.39 2.04
C PRO A 120 39.71 19.30 0.82
N GLU A 121 39.19 20.53 0.90
CA GLU A 121 39.25 21.48 -0.22
C GLU A 121 40.69 21.80 -0.67
N ASP A 122 41.66 21.72 0.24
CA ASP A 122 43.07 21.97 -0.03
C ASP A 122 43.72 20.92 -0.95
N LYS A 123 43.11 19.73 -1.11
CA LYS A 123 43.57 18.70 -2.06
C LYS A 123 43.07 18.94 -3.49
N LYS A 124 42.19 19.91 -3.72
CA LYS A 124 41.71 20.22 -5.07
C LYS A 124 42.88 20.75 -5.91
N PRO A 125 43.18 20.15 -7.08
CA PRO A 125 44.33 20.56 -7.91
C PRO A 125 44.16 21.94 -8.55
N VAL A 126 43.00 22.58 -8.36
CA VAL A 126 42.64 23.87 -8.94
C VAL A 126 42.15 24.78 -7.82
N LYS A 127 42.73 25.98 -7.75
CA LYS A 127 42.28 27.04 -6.84
C LYS A 127 40.90 27.56 -7.25
N SER A 128 40.13 28.01 -6.27
CA SER A 128 38.85 28.69 -6.52
C SER A 128 39.02 29.89 -7.46
N ARG A 129 38.00 30.18 -8.28
CA ARG A 129 38.04 31.31 -9.20
C ARG A 129 38.00 32.62 -8.43
N GLU A 130 39.04 33.42 -8.57
CA GLU A 130 39.06 34.81 -8.11
C GLU A 130 38.37 35.70 -9.14
N PHE A 131 37.58 36.66 -8.66
CA PHE A 131 36.89 37.64 -9.48
C PHE A 131 37.47 39.03 -9.22
N PRO A 132 37.70 39.85 -10.26
CA PRO A 132 38.09 41.25 -10.05
C PRO A 132 36.97 41.99 -9.31
N LEU A 133 37.35 42.91 -8.41
CA LEU A 133 36.43 43.81 -7.73
C LEU A 133 35.69 44.66 -8.77
N ASN A 134 34.38 44.47 -8.89
CA ASN A 134 33.56 45.35 -9.72
C ASN A 134 33.40 46.70 -8.99
N PRO A 135 33.91 47.81 -9.54
CA PRO A 135 33.81 49.13 -8.90
C PRO A 135 32.35 49.54 -8.65
N GLU A 136 31.41 49.08 -9.47
CA GLU A 136 29.98 49.37 -9.31
C GLU A 136 29.35 48.66 -8.10
N ALA A 137 29.82 47.45 -7.77
CA ALA A 137 29.30 46.69 -6.62
C ALA A 137 29.89 47.16 -5.29
N ALA A 138 31.10 47.73 -5.30
CA ALA A 138 31.73 48.34 -4.13
C ALA A 138 31.07 49.69 -3.76
N ALA A 139 30.74 50.51 -4.77
CA ALA A 139 30.09 51.81 -4.58
C ALA A 139 28.64 51.71 -4.04
N ARG A 140 27.93 50.60 -4.29
CA ARG A 140 26.57 50.37 -3.73
C ARG A 140 26.57 49.93 -2.25
N ARG A 141 27.75 49.66 -1.67
CA ARG A 141 27.91 49.21 -0.27
C ARG A 141 28.51 50.28 0.66
N SER A 142 28.83 51.47 0.13
CA SER A 142 29.29 52.67 0.87
C SER A 142 28.19 53.72 0.90
#